data_AF-A0A7U4JRY0-F1
#
_entry.id   AF-A0A7U4JRY0-F1
#
_cell.length_a   1.000
_cell.length_b   1.000
_cell.length_c   1.000
_cell.angle_alpha   90.00
_cell.angle_beta   90.00
_cell.angle_gamma   90.00
#
_symmetry.space_group_name_H-M   'P 1'
#
loop_
_entity.id
_entity.type
_entity.pdbx_description
1 polymer ?
#
loop_
_entity_poly.entity_id
_entity_poly.type
_entity_poly.pdbx_seq_one_letter_code
_entity_poly.pdbx_strand_id
1 'polypeptide(L)'
;MENTIKVTVKKSNLNANSEFDFYQIAQKSENLLDCNIHREEDQIQFQFFVGEGKRFDEIRNFSIAYRYQSLINAIYLLEVAKKVDFSMSPMNLYFDINMMPKIMMRDVYRDDKYNEEKIVKEYKSLIGYTLQNKYSFEDYFNGGEKLLLKSKVTRPYASLNTVKDLCDTLIAEFKKYQEELRKTKIEVNKTKFRNLKYFSRIGSIVVLILAILCGYYTFFIIPENKAVIKGNESYVKQDYISVIESLKDIKLGRLSTNSKYIYAVSYIKTDALSEEQKNNILASVTLTSNEKILNYWIDLSRSEYDAAIDIAKQLRNKEYLLYGYMKQKAYIEGNNSLSGQAREEQLKKVEQNIKELSNKNATEPSDKASKQKDVKKGE
;
A
#
# COMPACT_ATOMS: atom_id res chain seq x y z
N MET A 1 -49.33 -3.14 -6.15
CA MET A 1 -50.03 -3.25 -4.85
C MET A 1 -49.98 -1.86 -4.24
N GLU A 2 -51.10 -1.18 -4.13
CA GLU A 2 -51.13 0.16 -3.51
C GLU A 2 -50.77 0.03 -2.03
N ASN A 3 -49.69 0.67 -1.63
CA ASN A 3 -49.28 0.73 -0.23
C ASN A 3 -50.29 1.59 0.54
N THR A 4 -51.11 0.95 1.38
CA THR A 4 -52.16 1.63 2.16
C THR A 4 -51.90 1.48 3.65
N ILE A 5 -52.18 2.55 4.40
CA ILE A 5 -52.01 2.60 5.85
C ILE A 5 -53.38 2.82 6.48
N LYS A 6 -53.72 1.99 7.46
CA LYS A 6 -54.96 2.14 8.23
C LYS A 6 -54.62 2.69 9.61
N VAL A 7 -55.24 3.80 9.98
CA VAL A 7 -55.11 4.44 11.29
C VAL A 7 -56.50 4.57 11.89
N THR A 8 -56.67 4.09 13.13
CA THR A 8 -57.94 4.19 13.85
C THR A 8 -57.76 5.16 15.01
N VAL A 9 -58.64 6.16 15.09
CA VAL A 9 -58.58 7.23 16.09
C VAL A 9 -59.93 7.34 16.78
N LYS A 10 -59.95 7.52 18.10
CA LYS A 10 -61.18 7.80 18.84
C LYS A 10 -61.76 9.13 18.39
N LYS A 11 -63.09 9.20 18.24
CA LYS A 11 -63.77 10.43 17.84
C LYS A 11 -63.51 11.60 18.80
N SER A 12 -63.35 11.31 20.10
CA SER A 12 -62.99 12.29 21.12
C SER A 12 -61.66 13.02 20.91
N ASN A 13 -60.75 12.42 20.13
CA ASN A 13 -59.42 12.95 19.87
C ASN A 13 -59.36 13.83 18.61
N LEU A 14 -60.48 13.98 17.91
CA LEU A 14 -60.60 14.82 16.72
C LEU A 14 -61.47 16.03 17.01
N ASN A 15 -61.15 17.13 16.34
CA ASN A 15 -61.96 18.34 16.32
C ASN A 15 -63.11 18.20 15.32
N ALA A 16 -62.93 17.45 14.23
CA ALA A 16 -63.96 17.18 13.24
C ALA A 16 -65.16 16.44 13.84
N ASN A 17 -66.34 17.03 13.69
CA ASN A 17 -67.59 16.48 14.22
C ASN A 17 -68.69 16.41 13.15
N SER A 18 -68.67 17.30 12.17
CA SER A 18 -69.66 17.38 11.09
C SER A 18 -69.22 16.60 9.84
N GLU A 19 -70.18 16.24 8.99
CA GLU A 19 -69.87 15.63 7.68
C GLU A 19 -69.04 16.56 6.78
N PHE A 20 -69.25 17.87 6.90
CA PHE A 20 -68.48 18.87 6.19
C PHE A 20 -67.01 18.88 6.64
N ASP A 21 -66.74 18.72 7.94
CA ASP A 21 -65.38 18.67 8.48
C ASP A 21 -64.61 17.47 7.91
N PHE A 22 -65.26 16.30 7.87
CA PHE A 22 -64.64 15.11 7.27
C PHE A 22 -64.46 15.23 5.77
N TYR A 23 -65.37 15.91 5.07
CA TYR A 23 -65.17 16.24 3.65
C TYR A 23 -63.95 17.15 3.45
N GLN A 24 -63.75 18.15 4.29
CA GLN A 24 -62.57 19.03 4.25
C GLN A 24 -61.27 18.26 4.52
N ILE A 25 -61.26 17.37 5.52
CA ILE A 25 -60.10 16.51 5.84
C ILE A 25 -59.76 15.56 4.69
N ALA A 26 -60.78 15.01 4.01
CA ALA A 26 -60.62 14.10 2.89
C ALA A 26 -60.33 14.78 1.54
N GLN A 27 -60.25 16.12 1.50
CA GLN A 27 -60.00 16.86 0.28
C GLN A 27 -58.65 16.46 -0.34
N LYS A 28 -58.66 16.17 -1.64
CA LYS A 28 -57.45 15.87 -2.40
C LYS A 28 -56.56 17.10 -2.54
N SER A 29 -55.27 16.91 -2.29
CA SER A 29 -54.24 17.95 -2.43
C SER A 29 -52.88 17.32 -2.69
N GLU A 30 -52.02 18.00 -3.43
CA GLU A 30 -50.67 17.52 -3.73
C GLU A 30 -49.83 17.25 -2.47
N ASN A 31 -50.05 18.03 -1.40
CA ASN A 31 -49.34 17.95 -0.14
C ASN A 31 -50.09 17.19 0.97
N LEU A 32 -51.17 16.48 0.62
CA LEU A 32 -51.88 15.59 1.53
C LEU A 32 -51.80 14.16 0.98
N LEU A 33 -51.76 13.17 1.87
CA LEU A 33 -52.06 11.80 1.47
C LEU A 33 -53.55 11.66 1.23
N ASP A 34 -53.92 11.16 0.05
CA ASP A 34 -55.29 10.78 -0.25
C ASP A 34 -55.77 9.79 0.82
N CYS A 35 -57.01 9.96 1.29
CA CYS A 35 -57.57 9.09 2.30
C CYS A 35 -59.06 8.82 2.10
N ASN A 36 -59.47 7.62 2.49
CA ASN A 36 -60.87 7.28 2.74
C ASN A 36 -61.13 7.26 4.24
N ILE A 37 -62.28 7.80 4.65
CA ILE A 37 -62.67 7.90 6.05
C ILE A 37 -63.90 7.02 6.27
N HIS A 38 -63.79 6.04 7.15
CA HIS A 38 -64.90 5.21 7.61
C HIS A 38 -65.24 5.61 9.05
N ARG A 39 -66.50 5.97 9.27
CA ARG A 39 -67.01 6.44 10.57
C ARG A 39 -67.71 5.28 11.28
N GLU A 40 -67.25 4.94 12.47
CA GLU A 40 -67.93 4.04 13.42
C GLU A 40 -68.50 4.86 14.59
N GLU A 41 -69.20 4.23 15.54
CA GLU A 41 -69.91 4.94 16.62
C GLU A 41 -68.98 5.77 17.53
N ASP A 42 -67.83 5.21 17.94
CA ASP A 42 -66.85 5.86 18.83
C ASP A 42 -65.47 6.06 18.17
N GLN A 43 -65.27 5.50 16.97
CA GLN A 43 -63.97 5.47 16.30
C GLN A 43 -64.09 5.92 14.84
N ILE A 44 -63.01 6.50 14.34
CA ILE A 44 -62.87 6.91 12.95
C ILE A 44 -61.66 6.20 12.38
N GLN A 45 -61.88 5.45 11.31
CA GLN A 45 -60.86 4.72 10.60
C GLN A 45 -60.46 5.49 9.34
N PHE A 46 -59.21 5.93 9.30
CA PHE A 46 -58.59 6.51 8.11
C PHE A 46 -57.85 5.42 7.35
N GLN A 47 -58.07 5.35 6.04
CA GLN A 47 -57.27 4.56 5.11
C GLN A 47 -56.52 5.52 4.18
N PHE A 48 -55.21 5.67 4.39
CA PHE A 48 -54.34 6.53 3.59
C PHE A 48 -53.69 5.76 2.45
N PHE A 49 -53.59 6.41 1.28
CA PHE A 49 -52.93 5.88 0.09
C PHE A 49 -51.56 6.54 -0.07
N VAL A 50 -50.49 5.77 0.17
CA VAL A 50 -49.11 6.29 0.18
C VAL A 50 -48.49 6.28 -1.23
N GLY A 51 -48.92 5.36 -2.08
CA GLY A 51 -48.31 5.14 -3.40
C GLY A 51 -46.86 4.69 -3.28
N GLU A 52 -45.96 5.32 -4.05
CA GLU A 52 -44.51 5.09 -4.02
C GLU A 52 -43.76 5.99 -3.01
N GLY A 53 -44.49 6.78 -2.21
CA GLY A 53 -43.92 7.66 -1.21
C GLY A 53 -43.27 6.91 -0.05
N LYS A 54 -42.34 7.58 0.63
CA LYS A 54 -41.66 7.09 1.83
C LYS A 54 -41.97 7.95 3.03
N ARG A 55 -41.91 7.37 4.23
CA ARG A 55 -42.14 8.14 5.46
C ARG A 55 -40.92 9.05 5.71
N PHE A 56 -41.17 10.24 6.24
CA PHE A 56 -40.17 11.31 6.28
C PHE A 56 -38.97 10.98 7.15
N ASP A 57 -39.09 10.12 8.16
CA ASP A 57 -37.96 9.67 8.97
C ASP A 57 -36.84 8.98 8.18
N GLU A 58 -37.17 8.34 7.06
CA GLU A 58 -36.17 7.72 6.19
C GLU A 58 -35.20 8.72 5.57
N ILE A 59 -35.54 10.03 5.52
CA ILE A 59 -34.72 11.07 4.89
C ILE A 59 -33.31 11.17 5.50
N ARG A 60 -33.17 10.77 6.77
CA ARG A 60 -31.89 10.71 7.49
C ARG A 60 -30.90 9.71 6.88
N ASN A 61 -31.37 8.77 6.08
CA ASN A 61 -30.53 7.79 5.36
C ASN A 61 -30.09 8.31 3.98
N PHE A 62 -30.68 9.39 3.50
CA PHE A 62 -30.36 9.96 2.19
C PHE A 62 -29.15 10.89 2.28
N SER A 63 -28.60 11.25 1.12
CA SER A 63 -27.55 12.24 1.02
C SER A 63 -28.02 13.59 1.59
N ILE A 64 -27.09 14.40 2.07
CA ILE A 64 -27.41 15.72 2.61
C ILE A 64 -28.11 16.62 1.57
N ALA A 65 -27.88 16.39 0.27
CA ALA A 65 -28.58 17.13 -0.79
C ALA A 65 -30.10 16.88 -0.77
N TYR A 66 -30.51 15.61 -0.68
CA TYR A 66 -31.93 15.26 -0.56
C TYR A 66 -32.54 15.76 0.76
N ARG A 67 -31.76 15.78 1.84
CA ARG A 67 -32.20 16.37 3.11
C ARG A 67 -32.52 17.85 2.97
N TYR A 68 -31.62 18.64 2.37
CA TYR A 68 -31.89 20.05 2.07
C TYR A 68 -33.09 20.23 1.15
N GLN A 69 -33.18 19.46 0.07
CA GLN A 69 -34.31 19.52 -0.87
C GLN A 69 -35.66 19.25 -0.17
N SER A 70 -35.72 18.21 0.68
CA SER A 70 -36.94 17.89 1.43
C SER A 70 -37.36 18.99 2.40
N LEU A 71 -36.39 19.65 3.05
CA LEU A 71 -36.65 20.76 3.94
C LEU A 71 -37.11 21.98 3.15
N ILE A 72 -36.46 22.34 2.05
CA ILE A 72 -36.87 23.45 1.18
C ILE A 72 -38.31 23.25 0.70
N ASN A 73 -38.65 22.04 0.25
CA ASN A 73 -40.00 21.71 -0.19
C ASN A 73 -41.03 21.72 0.96
N ALA A 74 -40.60 21.64 2.23
CA ALA A 74 -41.50 21.78 3.37
C ALA A 74 -42.21 23.14 3.43
N ILE A 75 -41.73 24.16 2.70
CA ILE A 75 -42.44 25.43 2.56
C ILE A 75 -43.87 25.27 2.02
N TYR A 76 -44.12 24.28 1.15
CA TYR A 76 -45.46 24.05 0.60
C TYR A 76 -46.48 23.60 1.66
N LEU A 77 -46.01 23.06 2.79
CA LEU A 77 -46.87 22.74 3.93
C LEU A 77 -47.48 23.99 4.58
N LEU A 78 -46.89 25.17 4.38
CA LEU A 78 -47.41 26.44 4.87
C LEU A 78 -48.80 26.76 4.31
N GLU A 79 -49.00 26.51 3.01
CA GLU A 79 -50.30 26.74 2.36
C GLU A 79 -51.36 25.73 2.82
N VAL A 80 -50.92 24.52 3.20
CA VAL A 80 -51.81 23.52 3.81
C VAL A 80 -52.20 23.91 5.23
N ALA A 81 -51.25 24.45 6.01
CA ALA A 81 -51.46 24.84 7.40
C ALA A 81 -52.52 25.93 7.56
N LYS A 82 -52.69 26.77 6.54
CA LYS A 82 -53.77 27.78 6.48
C LYS A 82 -55.17 27.16 6.39
N LYS A 83 -55.29 25.89 5.98
CA LYS A 83 -56.58 25.21 5.70
C LYS A 83 -56.93 24.14 6.71
N VAL A 84 -55.95 23.38 7.20
CA VAL A 84 -56.14 22.24 8.11
C VAL A 84 -55.05 22.23 9.17
N ASP A 85 -55.36 21.73 10.36
CA ASP A 85 -54.39 21.55 11.44
C ASP A 85 -53.67 20.20 11.28
N PHE A 86 -52.35 20.22 11.47
CA PHE A 86 -51.52 19.02 11.42
C PHE A 86 -50.23 19.24 12.21
N SER A 87 -49.49 18.16 12.43
CA SER A 87 -48.13 18.22 12.97
C SER A 87 -47.10 17.96 11.87
N MET A 88 -46.03 18.75 11.82
CA MET A 88 -44.86 18.48 10.97
C MET A 88 -43.92 17.40 11.54
N SER A 89 -44.37 16.60 12.52
CA SER A 89 -43.56 15.47 13.00
C SER A 89 -43.17 14.55 11.83
N PRO A 90 -41.92 14.07 11.77
CA PRO A 90 -41.45 13.11 10.76
C PRO A 90 -42.31 11.85 10.66
N MET A 91 -43.02 11.47 11.73
CA MET A 91 -43.94 10.33 11.73
C MET A 91 -45.25 10.60 10.97
N ASN A 92 -45.62 11.88 10.84
CA ASN A 92 -46.85 12.31 10.18
C ASN A 92 -46.62 12.76 8.72
N LEU A 93 -45.36 12.84 8.31
CA LEU A 93 -44.96 13.31 6.98
C LEU A 93 -44.47 12.16 6.11
N TYR A 94 -44.75 12.28 4.82
CA TYR A 94 -44.25 11.43 3.76
C TYR A 94 -43.62 12.31 2.69
N PHE A 95 -42.80 11.74 1.81
CA PHE A 95 -42.30 12.43 0.63
C PHE A 95 -42.37 11.55 -0.61
N ASP A 96 -42.58 12.17 -1.76
CA ASP A 96 -42.55 11.51 -3.06
C ASP A 96 -41.14 11.45 -3.68
N ILE A 97 -41.04 10.96 -4.92
CA ILE A 97 -39.77 10.87 -5.67
C ILE A 97 -39.07 12.23 -5.87
N ASN A 98 -39.81 13.35 -5.82
CA ASN A 98 -39.31 14.71 -5.98
C ASN A 98 -39.01 15.38 -4.62
N MET A 99 -39.08 14.63 -3.52
CA MET A 99 -38.99 15.13 -2.15
C MET A 99 -40.12 16.11 -1.79
N MET A 100 -41.28 16.02 -2.44
CA MET A 100 -42.44 16.85 -2.09
C MET A 100 -43.14 16.26 -0.86
N PRO A 101 -43.38 17.06 0.20
CA PRO A 101 -43.93 16.56 1.43
C PRO A 101 -45.44 16.32 1.31
N LYS A 102 -45.92 15.25 1.93
CA LYS A 102 -47.32 14.88 2.05
C LYS A 102 -47.67 14.60 3.51
N ILE A 103 -48.75 15.21 3.99
CA ILE A 103 -49.25 15.04 5.36
C ILE A 103 -50.19 13.84 5.43
N MET A 104 -50.00 12.98 6.43
CA MET A 104 -50.87 11.86 6.70
C MET A 104 -52.07 12.29 7.55
N MET A 105 -51.89 12.44 8.86
CA MET A 105 -52.94 12.87 9.79
C MET A 105 -53.08 14.39 9.77
N ARG A 106 -54.32 14.85 9.61
CA ARG A 106 -54.74 16.24 9.67
C ARG A 106 -56.17 16.32 10.20
N ASP A 107 -56.52 17.47 10.75
CA ASP A 107 -57.82 17.74 11.35
C ASP A 107 -58.30 19.15 11.01
N VAL A 108 -59.56 19.46 11.33
CA VAL A 108 -60.07 20.83 11.27
C VAL A 108 -59.63 21.62 12.51
N TYR A 109 -59.51 22.93 12.36
CA TYR A 109 -59.26 23.82 13.49
C TYR A 109 -60.53 23.95 14.36
N ARG A 110 -60.39 23.85 15.69
CA ARG A 110 -61.52 23.90 16.64
C ARG A 110 -62.01 25.31 16.92
N ASP A 111 -61.09 26.21 17.29
CA ASP A 111 -61.37 27.60 17.71
C ASP A 111 -60.27 28.60 17.29
N ASP A 112 -59.01 28.17 17.29
CA ASP A 112 -57.86 28.97 16.85
C ASP A 112 -57.61 28.82 15.34
N LYS A 113 -57.42 29.95 14.66
CA LYS A 113 -56.94 29.97 13.26
C LYS A 113 -55.48 29.51 13.19
N TYR A 114 -54.99 29.30 11.97
CA TYR A 114 -53.58 29.15 11.63
C TYR A 114 -52.65 30.00 12.52
N ASN A 115 -51.73 29.32 13.23
CA ASN A 115 -50.71 29.94 14.08
C ASN A 115 -49.33 29.78 13.44
N GLU A 116 -48.78 30.88 12.93
CA GLU A 116 -47.47 30.88 12.27
C GLU A 116 -46.33 30.53 13.23
N GLU A 117 -46.38 30.96 14.49
CA GLU A 117 -45.34 30.65 15.48
C GLU A 117 -45.25 29.14 15.77
N LYS A 118 -46.41 28.46 15.84
CA LYS A 118 -46.47 26.98 15.96
C LYS A 118 -45.77 26.34 14.76
N ILE A 119 -46.09 26.77 13.55
CA ILE A 119 -45.52 26.23 12.31
C ILE A 119 -44.01 26.51 12.22
N VAL A 120 -43.55 27.72 12.56
CA VAL A 120 -42.13 28.07 12.61
C VAL A 120 -41.39 27.17 13.60
N LYS A 121 -41.96 26.94 14.79
CA LYS A 121 -41.38 26.07 15.81
C LYS A 121 -41.30 24.61 15.34
N GLU A 122 -42.36 24.10 14.73
CA GLU A 122 -42.37 22.74 14.16
C GLU A 122 -41.37 22.61 13.00
N TYR A 123 -41.28 23.61 12.12
CA TYR A 123 -40.35 23.60 11.00
C TYR A 123 -38.88 23.66 11.47
N LYS A 124 -38.57 24.51 12.46
CA LYS A 124 -37.27 24.51 13.17
C LYS A 124 -36.93 23.13 13.72
N SER A 125 -37.92 22.44 14.28
CA SER A 125 -37.76 21.10 14.84
C SER A 125 -37.50 20.05 13.77
N LEU A 126 -38.20 20.15 12.64
CA LEU A 126 -37.99 19.32 11.47
C LEU A 126 -36.59 19.53 10.86
N ILE A 127 -36.12 20.78 10.78
CA ILE A 127 -34.75 21.13 10.34
C ILE A 127 -33.72 20.50 11.28
N GLY A 128 -33.90 20.68 12.59
CA GLY A 128 -33.04 20.07 13.61
C GLY A 128 -32.97 18.56 13.46
N TYR A 129 -34.13 17.90 13.41
CA TYR A 129 -34.26 16.47 13.21
C TYR A 129 -33.58 16.00 11.92
N THR A 130 -33.79 16.70 10.81
CA THR A 130 -33.35 16.23 9.49
C THR A 130 -31.85 16.42 9.28
N LEU A 131 -31.31 17.57 9.69
CA LEU A 131 -29.90 17.90 9.51
C LEU A 131 -29.02 17.26 10.59
N GLN A 132 -29.55 16.97 11.78
CA GLN A 132 -28.85 16.27 12.84
C GLN A 132 -29.49 14.92 13.15
N ASN A 133 -28.75 13.84 12.91
CA ASN A 133 -29.13 12.50 13.33
C ASN A 133 -28.70 12.23 14.79
N LYS A 134 -29.15 13.07 15.73
CA LYS A 134 -28.76 12.97 17.15
C LYS A 134 -29.94 13.01 18.12
N TYR A 135 -30.90 13.90 17.90
CA TYR A 135 -32.06 14.06 18.79
C TYR A 135 -33.36 13.77 18.03
N SER A 136 -34.43 13.49 18.78
CA SER A 136 -35.77 13.30 18.22
C SER A 136 -36.40 14.63 17.79
N PHE A 137 -37.53 14.57 17.07
CA PHE A 137 -38.24 15.79 16.68
C PHE A 137 -38.78 16.51 17.93
N GLU A 138 -39.29 15.74 18.89
CA GLU A 138 -39.85 16.19 20.15
C GLU A 138 -38.77 16.88 21.01
N ASP A 139 -37.53 16.39 20.98
CA ASP A 139 -36.40 17.04 21.64
C ASP A 139 -36.13 18.43 21.07
N TYR A 140 -36.19 18.60 19.74
CA TYR A 140 -36.05 19.92 19.12
C TYR A 140 -37.25 20.81 19.36
N PHE A 141 -38.45 20.24 19.38
CA PHE A 141 -39.67 20.99 19.65
C PHE A 141 -39.68 21.54 21.08
N ASN A 142 -39.24 20.76 22.05
CA ASN A 142 -39.16 21.17 23.45
C ASN A 142 -37.91 22.00 23.76
N GLY A 143 -36.76 21.60 23.21
CA GLY A 143 -35.47 22.27 23.42
C GLY A 143 -35.30 23.57 22.65
N GLY A 144 -36.06 23.76 21.58
CA GLY A 144 -36.11 24.98 20.77
C GLY A 144 -34.74 25.48 20.32
N GLU A 145 -34.56 26.80 20.42
CA GLU A 145 -33.35 27.48 19.97
C GLU A 145 -32.08 26.97 20.67
N LYS A 146 -32.16 26.69 21.98
CA LYS A 146 -31.02 26.21 22.77
C LYS A 146 -30.45 24.91 22.20
N LEU A 147 -31.30 24.03 21.67
CA LEU A 147 -30.85 22.78 21.06
C LEU A 147 -30.25 23.00 19.67
N LEU A 148 -30.84 23.89 18.86
CA LEU A 148 -30.34 24.25 17.53
C LEU A 148 -28.97 24.93 17.58
N LEU A 149 -28.68 25.73 18.61
CA LEU A 149 -27.39 26.41 18.78
C LEU A 149 -26.21 25.45 19.02
N LYS A 150 -26.47 24.20 19.46
CA LYS A 150 -25.44 23.21 19.81
C LYS A 150 -24.64 22.68 18.62
N SER A 151 -25.10 22.84 17.38
CA SER A 151 -24.31 22.44 16.22
C SER A 151 -24.25 23.52 15.15
N LYS A 152 -23.11 23.56 14.46
CA LYS A 152 -22.81 24.56 13.42
C LYS A 152 -23.83 24.50 12.27
N VAL A 153 -24.36 23.31 11.96
CA VAL A 153 -25.27 23.10 10.83
C VAL A 153 -26.65 23.69 11.10
N THR A 154 -27.14 23.64 12.34
CA THR A 154 -28.49 24.11 12.70
C THR A 154 -28.52 25.50 13.32
N ARG A 155 -27.36 26.00 13.79
CA ARG A 155 -27.21 27.31 14.40
C ARG A 155 -27.82 28.46 13.57
N PRO A 156 -27.68 28.50 12.22
CA PRO A 156 -28.26 29.59 11.42
C PRO A 156 -29.77 29.74 11.57
N TYR A 157 -30.48 28.65 11.90
CA TYR A 157 -31.94 28.63 11.97
C TYR A 157 -32.50 28.99 13.36
N ALA A 158 -31.65 29.04 14.39
CA ALA A 158 -32.10 29.15 15.78
C ALA A 158 -32.91 30.44 16.01
N SER A 159 -32.40 31.59 15.55
CA SER A 159 -32.98 32.92 15.79
C SER A 159 -33.95 33.40 14.70
N LEU A 160 -34.28 32.56 13.70
CA LEU A 160 -35.17 32.94 12.60
C LEU A 160 -36.64 32.77 12.99
N ASN A 161 -37.50 33.74 12.72
CA ASN A 161 -38.88 33.72 13.24
C ASN A 161 -39.95 33.58 12.17
N THR A 162 -39.57 33.47 10.89
CA THR A 162 -40.51 33.29 9.79
C THR A 162 -40.17 32.05 8.98
N VAL A 163 -41.20 31.42 8.40
CA VAL A 163 -41.02 30.24 7.52
C VAL A 163 -40.22 30.61 6.28
N LYS A 164 -40.41 31.84 5.78
CA LYS A 164 -39.68 32.37 4.64
C LYS A 164 -38.18 32.48 4.93
N ASP A 165 -37.79 33.09 6.05
CA ASP A 165 -36.37 33.24 6.39
C ASP A 165 -35.69 31.89 6.62
N LEU A 166 -36.40 30.92 7.22
CA LEU A 166 -35.93 29.55 7.37
C LEU A 166 -35.65 28.91 5.99
N CYS A 167 -36.59 29.06 5.04
CA CYS A 167 -36.45 28.52 3.69
C CYS A 167 -35.32 29.20 2.90
N ASP A 168 -35.26 30.53 2.92
CA ASP A 168 -34.22 31.32 2.24
C ASP A 168 -32.82 30.93 2.75
N THR A 169 -32.69 30.72 4.06
CA THR A 169 -31.44 30.24 4.69
C THR A 169 -31.11 28.80 4.26
N LEU A 170 -32.09 27.90 4.18
CA LEU A 170 -31.89 26.53 3.67
C LEU A 170 -31.42 26.54 2.21
N ILE A 171 -32.01 27.38 1.36
CA ILE A 171 -31.61 27.54 -0.05
C ILE A 171 -30.17 28.06 -0.15
N ALA A 172 -29.80 29.05 0.67
CA ALA A 172 -28.46 29.61 0.68
C ALA A 172 -27.40 28.57 1.11
N GLU A 173 -27.65 27.85 2.20
CA GLU A 173 -26.76 26.77 2.67
C GLU A 173 -26.67 25.62 1.66
N PHE A 174 -27.78 25.27 1.00
CA PHE A 174 -27.77 24.23 -0.03
C PHE A 174 -26.95 24.65 -1.27
N LYS A 175 -27.07 25.90 -1.72
CA LYS A 175 -26.23 26.43 -2.82
C LYS A 175 -24.75 26.40 -2.47
N LYS A 176 -24.39 26.83 -1.26
CA LYS A 176 -23.01 26.78 -0.76
C LYS A 176 -22.48 25.34 -0.75
N TYR A 177 -23.27 24.39 -0.27
CA TYR A 177 -22.93 22.97 -0.29
C TYR A 177 -22.69 22.45 -1.72
N GLN A 178 -23.54 22.82 -2.69
CA GLN A 178 -23.35 22.42 -4.09
C GLN A 178 -22.06 23.01 -4.70
N GLU A 179 -21.72 24.26 -4.40
CA GLU A 179 -20.48 24.86 -4.87
C GLU A 179 -19.25 24.18 -4.28
N GLU A 180 -19.26 23.88 -2.98
CA GLU A 180 -18.18 23.13 -2.33
C GLU A 180 -18.02 21.74 -2.95
N LEU A 181 -19.12 21.03 -3.22
CA LEU A 181 -19.08 19.76 -3.92
C LEU A 181 -18.42 19.88 -5.31
N ARG A 182 -18.83 20.86 -6.12
CA ARG A 182 -18.27 21.07 -7.47
C ARG A 182 -16.79 21.41 -7.45
N LYS A 183 -16.32 22.17 -6.45
CA LYS A 183 -14.91 22.58 -6.32
C LYS A 183 -14.02 21.46 -5.77
N THR A 184 -14.53 20.66 -4.83
CA THR A 184 -13.71 19.72 -4.05
C THR A 184 -13.84 18.27 -4.50
N LYS A 185 -14.90 17.91 -5.22
CA LYS A 185 -15.20 16.51 -5.58
C LYS A 185 -15.50 16.39 -7.06
N ILE A 186 -14.84 15.40 -7.67
CA ILE A 186 -15.15 14.94 -9.02
C ILE A 186 -15.76 13.54 -8.86
N GLU A 187 -16.90 13.31 -9.50
CA GLU A 187 -17.49 11.99 -9.56
C GLU A 187 -16.64 11.09 -10.45
N VAL A 188 -16.14 10.01 -9.86
CA VAL A 188 -15.35 9.01 -10.58
C VAL A 188 -16.04 7.67 -10.49
N ASN A 189 -15.93 6.89 -11.56
CA ASN A 189 -16.41 5.52 -11.51
C ASN A 189 -15.58 4.71 -10.49
N LYS A 190 -16.27 4.16 -9.48
CA LYS A 190 -15.65 3.42 -8.37
C LYS A 190 -14.75 2.27 -8.85
N THR A 191 -15.14 1.54 -9.90
CA THR A 191 -14.36 0.39 -10.39
C THR A 191 -13.09 0.86 -11.09
N LYS A 192 -13.19 1.87 -11.97
CA LYS A 192 -12.03 2.47 -12.66
C LYS A 192 -11.03 3.04 -11.66
N PHE A 193 -11.50 3.78 -10.66
CA PHE A 193 -10.63 4.39 -9.64
C PHE A 193 -9.95 3.34 -8.76
N ARG A 194 -10.66 2.28 -8.38
CA ARG A 194 -10.09 1.16 -7.62
C ARG A 194 -8.99 0.46 -8.43
N ASN A 195 -9.26 0.15 -9.69
CA ASN A 195 -8.28 -0.50 -10.56
C ASN A 195 -7.05 0.38 -10.76
N LEU A 196 -7.23 1.69 -10.99
CA LEU A 196 -6.13 2.64 -11.12
C LEU A 196 -5.23 2.66 -9.87
N LYS A 197 -5.81 2.64 -8.66
CA LYS A 197 -5.02 2.55 -7.42
C LYS A 197 -4.21 1.26 -7.33
N TYR A 198 -4.79 0.12 -7.72
CA TYR A 198 -4.07 -1.15 -7.72
C TYR A 198 -2.92 -1.15 -8.74
N PHE A 199 -3.19 -0.72 -9.98
CA PHE A 199 -2.15 -0.62 -11.01
C PHE A 199 -1.05 0.36 -10.64
N SER A 200 -1.39 1.50 -10.02
CA SER A 200 -0.39 2.46 -9.54
C SER A 200 0.54 1.85 -8.49
N ARG A 201 0.01 1.09 -7.51
CA ARG A 201 0.83 0.41 -6.51
C ARG A 201 1.74 -0.65 -7.12
N ILE A 202 1.20 -1.49 -8.01
CA ILE A 202 1.97 -2.53 -8.69
C ILE A 202 3.06 -1.89 -9.55
N GLY A 203 2.71 -0.84 -10.31
CA GLY A 203 3.64 -0.08 -11.13
C GLY A 203 4.79 0.50 -10.32
N SER A 204 4.51 1.09 -9.14
CA SER A 204 5.56 1.60 -8.25
C SER A 204 6.53 0.52 -7.77
N ILE A 205 6.03 -0.68 -7.46
CA ILE A 205 6.88 -1.81 -7.05
C ILE A 205 7.77 -2.26 -8.22
N VAL A 206 7.21 -2.39 -9.41
CA VAL A 206 7.96 -2.80 -10.61
C VAL A 206 9.06 -1.80 -10.92
N VAL A 207 8.79 -0.50 -10.86
CA VAL A 207 9.79 0.55 -11.07
C VAL A 207 10.93 0.45 -10.06
N LEU A 208 10.62 0.16 -8.78
CA LEU A 208 11.63 0.00 -7.75
C LEU A 208 12.53 -1.21 -7.99
N ILE A 209 11.97 -2.35 -8.41
CA ILE A 209 12.75 -3.55 -8.76
C ILE A 209 13.67 -3.25 -9.95
N LEU A 210 13.15 -2.60 -10.98
CA LEU A 210 13.94 -2.21 -12.15
C LEU A 210 15.09 -1.27 -11.77
N ALA A 211 14.86 -0.30 -10.88
CA ALA A 211 15.90 0.59 -10.39
C ALA A 211 17.03 -0.17 -9.66
N ILE A 212 16.69 -1.16 -8.83
CA ILE A 212 17.67 -2.00 -8.14
C ILE A 212 18.49 -2.83 -9.14
N LEU A 213 17.84 -3.45 -10.12
CA LEU A 213 18.53 -4.23 -11.16
C LEU A 213 19.47 -3.35 -11.99
N CYS A 214 19.01 -2.16 -12.40
CA CYS A 214 19.84 -1.20 -13.11
C CYS A 214 21.04 -0.76 -12.26
N GLY A 215 20.82 -0.45 -10.98
CA GLY A 215 21.91 -0.10 -10.05
C GLY A 215 22.93 -1.23 -9.90
N TYR A 216 22.47 -2.48 -9.76
CA TYR A 216 23.36 -3.63 -9.69
C TYR A 216 24.22 -3.77 -10.97
N TYR A 217 23.59 -3.61 -12.14
CA TYR A 217 24.30 -3.68 -13.42
C TYR A 217 25.34 -2.57 -13.58
N THR A 218 25.00 -1.33 -13.21
CA THR A 218 25.88 -0.17 -13.40
C THR A 218 27.04 -0.12 -12.42
N PHE A 219 26.82 -0.49 -11.16
CA PHE A 219 27.84 -0.38 -10.11
C PHE A 219 28.71 -1.63 -9.95
N PHE A 220 28.22 -2.83 -10.32
CA PHE A 220 28.99 -4.07 -10.14
C PHE A 220 29.40 -4.69 -11.48
N ILE A 221 28.45 -4.94 -12.41
CA ILE A 221 28.74 -5.69 -13.64
C ILE A 221 29.57 -4.87 -14.63
N ILE A 222 29.23 -3.59 -14.86
CA ILE A 222 29.98 -2.75 -15.81
C ILE A 222 31.45 -2.57 -15.39
N PRO A 223 31.78 -2.22 -14.13
CA PRO A 223 33.17 -2.10 -13.69
C PRO A 223 33.94 -3.43 -13.80
N GLU A 224 33.33 -4.56 -13.39
CA GLU A 224 33.95 -5.88 -13.53
C GLU A 224 34.31 -6.19 -15.00
N ASN A 225 33.37 -5.97 -15.93
CA ASN A 225 33.62 -6.18 -17.35
C ASN A 225 34.72 -5.27 -17.90
N LYS A 226 34.75 -3.99 -17.50
CA LYS A 226 35.83 -3.07 -17.88
C LYS A 226 37.19 -3.52 -17.34
N ALA A 227 37.23 -4.00 -16.10
CA ALA A 227 38.44 -4.54 -15.48
C ALA A 227 38.96 -5.79 -16.20
N VAL A 228 38.05 -6.71 -16.61
CA VAL A 228 38.41 -7.88 -17.43
C VAL A 228 38.97 -7.47 -18.79
N ILE A 229 38.33 -6.52 -19.49
CA ILE A 229 38.82 -6.01 -20.78
C ILE A 229 40.22 -5.41 -20.63
N LYS A 230 40.41 -4.54 -19.63
CA LYS A 230 41.72 -3.94 -19.33
C LYS A 230 42.78 -5.00 -19.00
N GLY A 231 42.43 -6.00 -18.20
CA GLY A 231 43.31 -7.13 -17.89
C GLY A 231 43.73 -7.90 -19.15
N ASN A 232 42.79 -8.19 -20.06
CA ASN A 232 43.10 -8.85 -21.33
C ASN A 232 44.03 -7.99 -22.20
N GLU A 233 43.79 -6.68 -22.30
CA GLU A 233 44.66 -5.77 -23.05
C GLU A 233 46.09 -5.71 -22.48
N SER A 234 46.24 -5.64 -21.16
CA SER A 234 47.54 -5.65 -20.49
C SER A 234 48.28 -6.98 -20.70
N TYR A 235 47.56 -8.10 -20.70
CA TYR A 235 48.16 -9.41 -20.95
C TYR A 235 48.74 -9.50 -22.37
N VAL A 236 48.02 -9.00 -23.39
CA VAL A 236 48.53 -8.93 -24.77
C VAL A 236 49.77 -8.04 -24.87
N LYS A 237 49.82 -6.95 -24.10
CA LYS A 237 51.01 -6.07 -24.00
C LYS A 237 52.14 -6.66 -23.16
N GLN A 238 51.97 -7.86 -22.60
CA GLN A 238 52.92 -8.50 -21.67
C GLN A 238 53.17 -7.73 -20.38
N ASP A 239 52.26 -6.82 -20.01
CA ASP A 239 52.31 -6.10 -18.74
C ASP A 239 51.58 -6.91 -17.66
N TYR A 240 52.27 -7.90 -17.11
CA TYR A 240 51.73 -8.86 -16.17
C TYR A 240 51.34 -8.25 -14.81
N ILE A 241 51.99 -7.16 -14.39
CA ILE A 241 51.64 -6.46 -13.14
C ILE A 241 50.26 -5.80 -13.30
N SER A 242 50.04 -5.08 -14.41
CA SER A 242 48.74 -4.45 -14.68
C SER A 242 47.58 -5.44 -14.82
N VAL A 243 47.86 -6.68 -15.26
CA VAL A 243 46.84 -7.76 -15.29
C VAL A 243 46.37 -8.09 -13.88
N ILE A 244 47.32 -8.31 -12.96
CA ILE A 244 47.04 -8.65 -11.56
C ILE A 244 46.24 -7.51 -10.91
N GLU A 245 46.70 -6.26 -11.08
CA GLU A 245 46.02 -5.10 -10.51
C GLU A 245 44.60 -4.91 -11.03
N SER A 246 44.36 -5.18 -12.32
CA SER A 246 43.04 -5.02 -12.92
C SER A 246 42.05 -6.09 -12.45
N LEU A 247 42.53 -7.31 -12.20
CA LEU A 247 41.66 -8.46 -11.87
C LEU A 247 41.55 -8.75 -10.36
N LYS A 248 42.38 -8.13 -9.51
CA LYS A 248 42.46 -8.45 -8.06
C LYS A 248 41.12 -8.35 -7.33
N ASP A 249 40.32 -7.34 -7.64
CA ASP A 249 39.09 -7.02 -6.90
C ASP A 249 37.87 -7.84 -7.39
N ILE A 250 38.02 -8.60 -8.48
CA ILE A 250 36.95 -9.44 -9.02
C ILE A 250 36.89 -10.76 -8.25
N LYS A 251 35.72 -11.14 -7.73
CA LYS A 251 35.55 -12.42 -7.02
C LYS A 251 35.94 -13.61 -7.91
N LEU A 252 36.61 -14.59 -7.32
CA LEU A 252 37.14 -15.77 -8.03
C LEU A 252 36.06 -16.51 -8.83
N GLY A 253 34.84 -16.64 -8.29
CA GLY A 253 33.70 -17.27 -8.98
C GLY A 253 33.10 -16.46 -10.13
N ARG A 254 33.49 -15.18 -10.30
CA ARG A 254 33.03 -14.32 -11.39
C ARG A 254 34.05 -14.21 -12.53
N LEU A 255 35.29 -14.64 -12.31
CA LEU A 255 36.29 -14.71 -13.36
C LEU A 255 36.00 -15.90 -14.28
N SER A 256 35.99 -15.64 -15.59
CA SER A 256 35.97 -16.71 -16.59
C SER A 256 37.26 -17.54 -16.52
N THR A 257 37.23 -18.79 -17.02
CA THR A 257 38.44 -19.65 -17.08
C THR A 257 39.61 -18.97 -17.78
N ASN A 258 39.33 -18.20 -18.84
CA ASN A 258 40.35 -17.42 -19.55
C ASN A 258 40.93 -16.30 -18.67
N SER A 259 40.07 -15.54 -17.99
CA SER A 259 40.50 -14.49 -17.05
C SER A 259 41.33 -15.05 -15.89
N LYS A 260 40.96 -16.23 -15.38
CA LYS A 260 41.73 -16.95 -14.37
C LYS A 260 43.09 -17.38 -14.88
N TYR A 261 43.14 -17.91 -16.10
CA TYR A 261 44.39 -18.32 -16.73
C TYR A 261 45.35 -17.15 -16.90
N ILE A 262 44.92 -16.03 -17.48
CA ILE A 262 45.79 -14.86 -17.65
C ILE A 262 46.26 -14.30 -16.31
N TYR A 263 45.41 -14.33 -15.28
CA TYR A 263 45.79 -13.90 -13.94
C TYR A 263 46.86 -14.82 -13.37
N ALA A 264 46.59 -16.13 -13.27
CA ALA A 264 47.51 -17.11 -12.74
C ALA A 264 48.89 -17.06 -13.44
N VAL A 265 48.90 -17.02 -14.78
CA VAL A 265 50.14 -16.91 -15.57
C VAL A 265 50.86 -15.58 -15.28
N SER A 266 50.14 -14.47 -15.20
CA SER A 266 50.74 -13.16 -14.91
C SER A 266 51.38 -13.14 -13.53
N TYR A 267 50.74 -13.76 -12.53
CA TYR A 267 51.32 -13.91 -11.20
C TYR A 267 52.59 -14.76 -11.23
N ILE A 268 52.57 -15.95 -11.84
CA ILE A 268 53.74 -16.84 -11.93
C ILE A 268 54.92 -16.14 -12.60
N LYS A 269 54.66 -15.34 -13.65
CA LYS A 269 55.71 -14.58 -14.36
C LYS A 269 56.32 -13.45 -13.53
N THR A 270 55.53 -12.81 -12.68
CA THR A 270 55.95 -11.70 -11.81
C THR A 270 56.51 -12.14 -10.46
N ASP A 271 56.32 -13.42 -10.10
CA ASP A 271 56.80 -13.98 -8.84
C ASP A 271 58.34 -14.11 -8.79
N ALA A 272 58.90 -14.16 -7.58
CA ALA A 272 60.34 -14.19 -7.31
C ALA A 272 61.00 -15.57 -7.53
N LEU A 273 60.40 -16.43 -8.37
CA LEU A 273 60.92 -17.76 -8.72
C LEU A 273 62.02 -17.66 -9.78
N SER A 274 62.88 -18.68 -9.88
CA SER A 274 63.85 -18.75 -10.98
C SER A 274 63.15 -18.98 -12.33
N GLU A 275 63.75 -18.55 -13.44
CA GLU A 275 63.15 -18.72 -14.77
C GLU A 275 62.91 -20.21 -15.12
N GLU A 276 63.77 -21.11 -14.66
CA GLU A 276 63.58 -22.56 -14.82
C GLU A 276 62.36 -23.06 -14.04
N GLN A 277 62.18 -22.59 -12.79
CA GLN A 277 61.01 -22.93 -11.97
C GLN A 277 59.71 -22.39 -12.59
N LYS A 278 59.72 -21.15 -13.08
CA LYS A 278 58.57 -20.55 -13.77
C LYS A 278 58.17 -21.37 -14.99
N ASN A 279 59.13 -21.74 -15.84
CA ASN A 279 58.87 -22.53 -17.05
C ASN A 279 58.29 -23.92 -16.74
N ASN A 280 58.81 -24.59 -15.72
CA ASN A 280 58.29 -25.88 -15.27
C ASN A 280 56.85 -25.78 -14.75
N ILE A 281 56.53 -24.72 -14.00
CA ILE A 281 55.16 -24.48 -13.52
C ILE A 281 54.24 -24.15 -14.70
N LEU A 282 54.64 -23.24 -15.59
CA LEU A 282 53.84 -22.82 -16.75
C LEU A 282 53.54 -23.97 -17.72
N ALA A 283 54.40 -24.99 -17.80
CA ALA A 283 54.11 -26.20 -18.58
C ALA A 283 52.90 -26.99 -18.05
N SER A 284 52.60 -26.88 -16.75
CA SER A 284 51.46 -27.54 -16.10
C SER A 284 50.21 -26.66 -15.98
N VAL A 285 50.37 -25.34 -16.09
CA VAL A 285 49.28 -24.36 -15.98
C VAL A 285 48.76 -24.04 -17.37
N THR A 286 47.72 -24.76 -17.80
CA THR A 286 47.09 -24.58 -19.13
C THR A 286 45.65 -24.10 -19.01
N LEU A 287 45.10 -23.56 -20.10
CA LEU A 287 43.71 -23.11 -20.17
C LEU A 287 42.69 -24.25 -19.95
N THR A 288 43.09 -25.50 -20.23
CA THR A 288 42.28 -26.72 -20.08
C THR A 288 42.62 -27.52 -18.83
N SER A 289 43.59 -27.05 -18.04
CA SER A 289 43.97 -27.71 -16.78
C SER A 289 42.84 -27.62 -15.75
N ASN A 290 42.97 -28.39 -14.67
CA ASN A 290 42.04 -28.34 -13.55
C ASN A 290 41.93 -26.89 -13.02
N GLU A 291 40.72 -26.32 -13.02
CA GLU A 291 40.45 -24.95 -12.58
C GLU A 291 41.02 -24.64 -11.19
N LYS A 292 41.12 -25.64 -10.32
CA LYS A 292 41.75 -25.54 -9.01
C LYS A 292 43.22 -25.10 -9.08
N ILE A 293 43.96 -25.52 -10.10
CA ILE A 293 45.35 -25.10 -10.31
C ILE A 293 45.41 -23.59 -10.57
N LEU A 294 44.49 -23.06 -11.39
CA LEU A 294 44.41 -21.61 -11.65
C LEU A 294 44.01 -20.85 -10.38
N ASN A 295 43.01 -21.35 -9.65
CA ASN A 295 42.55 -20.75 -8.40
C ASN A 295 43.68 -20.70 -7.36
N TYR A 296 44.48 -21.76 -7.23
CA TYR A 296 45.64 -21.80 -6.32
C TYR A 296 46.60 -20.62 -6.55
N TRP A 297 47.00 -20.39 -7.80
CA TRP A 297 47.93 -19.29 -8.14
C TRP A 297 47.29 -17.91 -7.96
N ILE A 298 45.99 -17.77 -8.19
CA ILE A 298 45.25 -16.53 -7.96
C ILE A 298 45.13 -16.24 -6.46
N ASP A 299 44.79 -17.24 -5.65
CA ASP A 299 44.64 -17.09 -4.20
C ASP A 299 45.99 -16.76 -3.56
N LEU A 300 47.09 -17.37 -4.03
CA LEU A 300 48.45 -16.96 -3.65
C LEU A 300 48.75 -15.50 -3.99
N SER A 301 48.38 -15.06 -5.21
CA SER A 301 48.57 -13.67 -5.63
C SER A 301 47.82 -12.67 -4.74
N ARG A 302 46.63 -13.06 -4.29
CA ARG A 302 45.76 -12.26 -3.41
C ARG A 302 46.12 -12.35 -1.93
N SER A 303 47.15 -13.11 -1.59
CA SER A 303 47.54 -13.40 -0.20
C SER A 303 46.47 -14.18 0.60
N GLU A 304 45.57 -14.88 -0.10
CA GLU A 304 44.57 -15.78 0.49
C GLU A 304 45.20 -17.17 0.73
N TYR A 305 46.26 -17.22 1.54
CA TYR A 305 47.13 -18.40 1.67
C TYR A 305 46.40 -19.65 2.19
N ASP A 306 45.45 -19.51 3.10
CA ASP A 306 44.71 -20.66 3.64
C ASP A 306 43.87 -21.34 2.54
N ALA A 307 43.22 -20.54 1.67
CA ALA A 307 42.48 -21.04 0.52
C ALA A 307 43.40 -21.75 -0.49
N ALA A 308 44.56 -21.16 -0.79
CA ALA A 308 45.57 -21.77 -1.65
C ALA A 308 46.10 -23.10 -1.06
N ILE A 309 46.42 -23.13 0.23
CA ILE A 309 46.91 -24.34 0.93
C ILE A 309 45.85 -25.46 0.89
N ASP A 310 44.58 -25.13 1.12
CA ASP A 310 43.50 -26.11 1.03
C ASP A 310 43.31 -26.64 -0.38
N ILE A 311 43.44 -25.80 -1.41
CA ILE A 311 43.48 -26.26 -2.81
C ILE A 311 44.67 -27.21 -3.04
N ALA A 312 45.86 -26.88 -2.54
CA ALA A 312 47.04 -27.73 -2.70
C ALA A 312 46.86 -29.11 -2.03
N LYS A 313 46.25 -29.17 -0.84
CA LYS A 313 45.87 -30.43 -0.18
C LYS A 313 44.87 -31.24 -1.02
N GLN A 314 43.85 -30.59 -1.57
CA GLN A 314 42.85 -31.24 -2.43
C GLN A 314 43.49 -31.81 -3.71
N LEU A 315 44.46 -31.09 -4.28
CA LEU A 315 45.23 -31.54 -5.44
C LEU A 315 46.27 -32.61 -5.08
N ARG A 316 46.51 -32.88 -3.79
CA ARG A 316 47.59 -33.75 -3.27
C ARG A 316 48.97 -33.39 -3.85
N ASN A 317 49.17 -32.12 -4.18
CA ASN A 317 50.41 -31.63 -4.75
C ASN A 317 51.33 -31.14 -3.61
N LYS A 318 52.33 -31.96 -3.26
CA LYS A 318 53.28 -31.66 -2.17
C LYS A 318 54.12 -30.41 -2.47
N GLU A 319 54.45 -30.14 -3.72
CA GLU A 319 55.24 -28.97 -4.13
C GLU A 319 54.44 -27.68 -3.94
N TYR A 320 53.17 -27.66 -4.38
CA TYR A 320 52.27 -26.53 -4.17
C TYR A 320 52.00 -26.34 -2.68
N LEU A 321 51.82 -27.42 -1.94
CA LEU A 321 51.60 -27.33 -0.50
C LEU A 321 52.80 -26.69 0.22
N LEU A 322 54.02 -27.13 -0.10
CA LEU A 322 55.26 -26.54 0.43
C LEU A 322 55.38 -25.06 0.04
N TYR A 323 55.11 -24.74 -1.22
CA TYR A 323 55.20 -23.37 -1.73
C TYR A 323 54.21 -22.42 -1.04
N GLY A 324 52.97 -22.86 -0.86
CA GLY A 324 51.95 -22.11 -0.12
C GLY A 324 52.35 -21.81 1.32
N TYR A 325 52.91 -22.79 2.04
CA TYR A 325 53.43 -22.57 3.39
C TYR A 325 54.64 -21.62 3.41
N MET A 326 55.55 -21.70 2.44
CA MET A 326 56.68 -20.76 2.35
C MET A 326 56.22 -19.32 2.13
N LYS A 327 55.21 -19.11 1.27
CA LYS A 327 54.62 -17.78 1.04
C LYS A 327 53.87 -17.27 2.27
N GLN A 328 53.10 -18.13 2.93
CA GLN A 328 52.42 -17.80 4.18
C GLN A 328 53.42 -17.41 5.28
N LYS A 329 54.53 -18.14 5.40
CA LYS A 329 55.63 -17.83 6.32
C LYS A 329 56.20 -16.44 6.05
N ALA A 330 56.60 -16.16 4.81
CA ALA A 330 57.17 -14.87 4.43
C ALA A 330 56.19 -13.70 4.69
N TYR A 331 54.89 -13.93 4.48
CA TYR A 331 53.86 -12.94 4.80
C TYR A 331 53.74 -12.68 6.32
N ILE A 332 53.75 -13.72 7.15
CA ILE A 332 53.68 -13.60 8.62
C ILE A 332 54.93 -12.89 9.16
N GLU A 333 56.12 -13.20 8.62
CA GLU A 333 57.39 -12.57 9.00
C GLU A 333 57.44 -11.08 8.66
N GLY A 334 56.87 -10.68 7.52
CA GLY A 334 56.81 -9.28 7.07
C GLY A 334 55.65 -8.45 7.63
N ASN A 335 54.68 -9.05 8.33
CA ASN A 335 53.47 -8.35 8.77
C ASN A 335 53.62 -7.77 10.19
N ASN A 336 53.73 -6.44 10.28
CA ASN A 336 53.89 -5.72 11.54
C ASN A 336 52.60 -5.56 12.37
N SER A 337 51.44 -5.95 11.84
CA SER A 337 50.13 -5.71 12.47
C SER A 337 49.66 -6.82 13.41
N LEU A 338 50.35 -7.97 13.47
CA LEU A 338 50.03 -9.06 14.39
C LEU A 338 50.69 -8.86 15.76
N SER A 339 49.98 -9.17 16.85
CA SER A 339 50.56 -9.22 18.21
C SER A 339 51.68 -10.27 18.27
N GLY A 340 52.74 -9.98 19.03
CA GLY A 340 53.96 -10.81 19.04
C GLY A 340 53.71 -12.29 19.35
N GLN A 341 52.83 -12.60 20.31
CA GLN A 341 52.49 -13.98 20.67
C GLN A 341 51.72 -14.73 19.58
N ALA A 342 50.72 -14.10 18.96
CA ALA A 342 49.94 -14.74 17.90
C ALA A 342 50.79 -14.98 16.64
N ARG A 343 51.73 -14.07 16.35
CA ARG A 343 52.69 -14.21 15.26
C ARG A 343 53.63 -15.40 15.49
N GLU A 344 54.19 -15.54 16.68
CA GLU A 344 55.09 -16.64 17.01
C GLU A 344 54.41 -18.02 16.96
N GLU A 345 53.16 -18.12 17.39
CA GLU A 345 52.40 -19.36 17.36
C GLU A 345 52.08 -19.80 15.92
N GLN A 346 51.60 -18.87 15.09
CA GLN A 346 51.34 -19.14 13.67
C GLN A 346 52.63 -19.48 12.92
N LEU A 347 53.72 -18.76 13.20
CA LEU A 347 55.02 -19.01 12.58
C LEU A 347 55.56 -20.41 12.94
N LYS A 348 55.51 -20.79 14.23
CA LYS A 348 55.91 -22.14 14.68
C LYS A 348 55.12 -23.24 13.97
N LYS A 349 53.80 -23.05 13.81
CA LYS A 349 52.93 -24.02 13.13
C LYS A 349 53.30 -24.17 11.65
N VAL A 350 53.49 -23.07 10.94
CA VAL A 350 53.87 -23.09 9.52
C VAL A 350 55.27 -23.69 9.35
N GLU A 351 56.23 -23.35 10.21
CA GLU A 351 57.58 -23.92 10.20
C GLU A 351 57.60 -25.42 10.46
N GLN A 352 56.78 -25.90 11.39
CA GLN A 352 56.64 -27.33 11.64
C GLN A 352 56.09 -28.04 10.40
N ASN A 353 55.05 -27.51 9.78
CA ASN A 353 54.49 -28.06 8.54
C ASN A 353 55.53 -28.11 7.41
N ILE A 354 56.36 -27.07 7.26
CA ILE A 354 57.46 -27.03 6.28
C ILE A 354 58.52 -28.11 6.59
N LYS A 355 58.91 -28.27 7.86
CA LYS A 355 59.90 -29.29 8.29
C LYS A 355 59.38 -30.72 8.06
N GLU A 356 58.12 -30.98 8.37
CA GLU A 356 57.51 -32.30 8.14
C GLU A 356 57.42 -32.64 6.65
N LEU A 357 57.12 -31.66 5.80
CA LEU A 357 57.04 -31.85 4.34
C LEU A 357 58.43 -32.01 3.70
N SER A 358 59.42 -31.22 4.13
CA SER A 358 60.79 -31.30 3.61
C SER A 358 61.50 -32.60 4.01
N ASN A 359 61.34 -33.06 5.24
CA ASN A 359 61.91 -34.33 5.69
C ASN A 359 61.31 -35.54 4.96
N LYS A 360 60.00 -35.53 4.69
CA LYS A 360 59.34 -36.58 3.90
C LYS A 360 59.79 -36.60 2.44
N ASN A 361 60.06 -35.43 1.85
CA ASN A 361 60.59 -35.34 0.48
C ASN A 361 62.06 -35.78 0.38
N ALA A 362 62.85 -35.69 1.45
CA ALA A 362 64.23 -36.20 1.48
C ALA A 362 64.31 -37.74 1.61
N THR A 363 63.25 -38.38 2.12
CA THR A 363 63.17 -39.84 2.30
C THR A 363 62.53 -40.60 1.14
N GLU A 364 61.98 -39.92 0.12
CA GLU A 364 61.45 -40.52 -1.11
C GLU A 364 62.33 -40.08 -2.31
N PRO A 365 63.17 -40.97 -2.90
CA PRO A 365 63.90 -40.64 -4.11
C PRO A 365 62.94 -40.42 -5.30
N SER A 366 63.35 -39.54 -6.21
CA SER A 366 62.66 -39.30 -7.48
C SER A 366 62.59 -40.56 -8.35
N ASP A 367 61.44 -41.23 -8.37
CA ASP A 367 61.11 -42.27 -9.36
C ASP A 367 60.81 -41.62 -10.73
N LYS A 368 61.86 -41.16 -11.41
CA LYS A 368 61.85 -40.88 -12.85
C LYS A 368 63.15 -41.38 -13.50
N ALA A 369 63.46 -42.66 -13.33
CA ALA A 369 64.47 -43.34 -14.16
C ALA A 369 64.25 -44.87 -14.15
N SER A 370 63.19 -45.37 -14.78
CA SER A 370 63.12 -46.77 -15.30
C SER A 370 61.76 -47.11 -15.91
N LYS A 371 61.42 -46.53 -17.07
CA LYS A 371 60.57 -47.19 -18.08
C LYS A 371 61.05 -46.86 -19.49
N GLN A 372 62.26 -47.31 -19.79
CA GLN A 372 62.73 -47.52 -21.17
C GLN A 372 63.51 -48.84 -21.18
N LYS A 373 62.75 -49.94 -21.24
CA LYS A 373 63.09 -51.23 -21.86
C LYS A 373 61.91 -52.17 -21.59
N ASP A 374 61.65 -53.02 -22.57
CA ASP A 374 60.63 -54.07 -22.58
C ASP A 374 59.18 -53.61 -22.82
N VAL A 375 58.88 -53.27 -24.07
CA VAL A 375 57.97 -54.07 -24.92
C VAL A 375 58.40 -53.91 -26.38
N LYS A 376 59.42 -54.69 -26.78
CA LYS A 376 59.60 -55.14 -28.16
C LYS A 376 59.73 -56.66 -28.07
N LYS A 377 58.61 -57.38 -28.21
CA LYS A 377 58.46 -58.80 -28.60
C LYS A 377 57.09 -59.31 -28.17
N GLY A 378 56.38 -59.92 -29.11
CA GLY A 378 55.16 -60.69 -28.86
C GLY A 378 54.05 -60.30 -29.84
N GLU A 379 54.09 -61.00 -30.98
CA GLU A 379 53.04 -61.29 -31.97
C GLU A 379 51.66 -60.63 -31.88
#